data_AF-A0A3M2T9D6-F1
#
_entry.id   AF-A0A3M2T9D6-F1
#
_cell.length_a   1.000
_cell.length_b   1.000
_cell.length_c   1.000
_cell.angle_alpha   90.00
_cell.angle_beta   90.00
_cell.angle_gamma   90.00
#
_symmetry.space_group_name_H-M   'P 1'
#
loop_
_entity.id
_entity.type
_entity.pdbx_description
1 polymer ?
#
loop_
_entity_poly.entity_id
_entity_poly.type
_entity_poly.pdbx_seq_one_letter_code
_entity_poly.pdbx_strand_id
1 'polypeptide(L)'
;MAHEAAFQVIVLGPTGGPREDKVTGLLVRSTSTHWSSNSTIAVDAGTLLAGIIRTLENSKTECEDGKSVVRTGPFAGLSMPCKTPQANSAHIFRNILGAILVTHPHLDHVSGLAINTPMLEAGSGPKSLTALPSIVTAIKNHMFNDIIWPNLSDEDGGAGLLTYQRLVEGGNPRFGRGDTRGYVRACNGLLTKCLGRVGSAVFADPLMVPSRTISVDHTEAGMHSPPRSPCLIASNPKEPGWTTVESSAFFIRDQHTASEIIVFGDVEPDSLSLDPRNKHVWEVAAPKISNGTLRAIFIECSYNDSIDDGSLYGHLCPRHLIAELSVLATKVVEFQHPNTKAAEKRKREDSSPDEPEDVSPRSKRSQSVTVGELQLGHRDPSPRVSTRRQTRSRKKDGDYIGGSADSGHDEQVDGDPKRARIPALPENIQADGLRSFPLTGLSVYIIHIKDGLTDGPPPGDQILLELRKQGEAARLGCEFRLPDPAEGIWI
;
A
#
# COMPACT_ATOMS: atom_id res chain seq x y z
N MET A 1 27.76 -0.66 8.21
CA MET A 1 26.29 -0.72 8.41
C MET A 1 25.66 0.66 8.20
N ALA A 2 25.65 1.60 9.16
CA ALA A 2 24.99 2.92 8.97
C ALA A 2 25.48 3.75 7.75
N HIS A 3 26.69 3.50 7.24
CA HIS A 3 27.25 4.16 6.05
C HIS A 3 26.70 3.68 4.68
N GLU A 4 25.92 2.61 4.64
CA GLU A 4 25.38 2.03 3.38
C GLU A 4 23.84 2.05 3.31
N ALA A 5 23.17 2.26 4.44
CA ALA A 5 21.72 2.43 4.49
C ALA A 5 21.30 3.74 3.81
N ALA A 6 20.17 3.73 3.12
CA ALA A 6 19.52 4.90 2.53
C ALA A 6 18.54 5.59 3.49
N PHE A 7 17.90 4.81 4.36
CA PHE A 7 16.93 5.29 5.33
C PHE A 7 17.39 5.03 6.76
N GLN A 8 16.97 5.93 7.65
CA GLN A 8 16.80 5.62 9.05
C GLN A 8 15.32 5.76 9.40
N VAL A 9 14.76 4.72 10.03
CA VAL A 9 13.41 4.70 10.59
C VAL A 9 13.53 4.61 12.12
N ILE A 10 12.92 5.54 12.84
CA ILE A 10 12.92 5.56 14.31
C ILE A 10 11.52 5.19 14.78
N VAL A 11 11.43 4.12 15.57
CA VAL A 11 10.17 3.53 16.00
C VAL A 11 9.70 4.24 17.27
N LEU A 12 8.74 5.16 17.16
CA LEU A 12 8.21 5.86 18.34
C LEU A 12 7.22 4.96 19.09
N GLY A 13 6.35 4.30 18.33
CA GLY A 13 5.35 3.33 18.80
C GLY A 13 5.02 2.32 17.70
N PRO A 14 5.15 1.00 17.96
CA PRO A 14 4.85 -0.05 16.99
C PRO A 14 3.51 -0.77 17.23
N THR A 15 2.70 -0.39 18.23
CA THR A 15 1.45 -1.12 18.57
C THR A 15 0.19 -0.47 18.00
N GLY A 16 -0.90 -1.23 17.95
CA GLY A 16 -2.25 -0.75 17.60
C GLY A 16 -3.15 -0.56 18.82
N GLY A 17 -2.55 -0.30 19.98
CA GLY A 17 -3.24 -0.27 21.27
C GLY A 17 -3.55 -1.67 21.84
N PRO A 18 -4.44 -1.78 22.83
CA PRO A 18 -5.21 -0.71 23.46
C PRO A 18 -4.37 0.27 24.31
N ARG A 19 -3.08 -0.02 24.55
CA ARG A 19 -2.14 0.89 25.23
C ARG A 19 -1.83 2.14 24.42
N GLU A 20 -2.28 3.29 24.89
CA GLU A 20 -2.08 4.61 24.29
C GLU A 20 -0.63 5.13 24.36
N ASP A 21 0.22 4.59 25.25
CA ASP A 21 1.61 5.06 25.41
C ASP A 21 2.55 4.64 24.27
N LYS A 22 2.12 3.71 23.40
CA LYS A 22 2.93 3.06 22.35
C LYS A 22 2.23 2.87 21.00
N VAL A 23 1.02 3.43 20.83
CA VAL A 23 0.28 3.40 19.55
C VAL A 23 1.10 3.96 18.38
N THR A 24 0.69 3.59 17.16
CA THR A 24 1.50 3.70 15.94
C THR A 24 2.05 5.11 15.69
N GLY A 25 3.37 5.17 15.46
CA GLY A 25 4.08 6.38 15.07
C GLY A 25 5.54 6.07 14.73
N LEU A 26 5.97 6.48 13.55
CA LEU A 26 7.33 6.28 13.04
C LEU A 26 7.93 7.63 12.61
N LEU A 27 9.23 7.85 12.83
CA LEU A 27 9.97 8.90 12.12
C LEU A 27 10.80 8.30 10.99
N VAL A 28 10.86 8.96 9.85
CA VAL A 28 11.66 8.52 8.69
C VAL A 28 12.55 9.65 8.21
N ARG A 29 13.83 9.37 7.96
CA ARG A 29 14.78 10.33 7.37
C ARG A 29 15.71 9.69 6.34
N SER A 30 16.25 10.53 5.45
CA SER A 30 17.35 10.19 4.56
C SER A 30 18.68 10.20 5.32
N THR A 31 19.45 9.12 5.22
CA THR A 31 20.84 9.04 5.73
C THR A 31 21.79 9.95 4.95
N SER A 32 21.46 10.23 3.69
CA SER A 32 22.20 11.13 2.79
C SER A 32 22.01 12.61 3.13
N THR A 33 21.32 12.91 4.24
CA THR A 33 21.19 14.26 4.81
C THR A 33 21.68 14.29 6.26
N HIS A 34 22.21 15.44 6.68
CA HIS A 34 22.46 15.70 8.10
C HIS A 34 21.16 16.03 8.85
N TRP A 35 21.21 16.00 10.18
CA TRP A 35 20.16 16.55 11.03
C TRP A 35 20.03 18.05 10.79
N SER A 36 18.92 18.47 10.19
CA SER A 36 18.60 19.88 9.92
C SER A 36 17.09 20.11 9.98
N SER A 37 16.66 21.37 9.83
CA SER A 37 15.23 21.66 9.76
C SER A 37 14.59 20.99 8.55
N ASN A 38 13.38 20.44 8.73
CA ASN A 38 12.66 19.69 7.71
C ASN A 38 13.51 18.56 7.08
N SER A 39 14.22 17.77 7.90
CA SER A 39 15.05 16.63 7.42
C SER A 39 14.51 15.25 7.81
N THR A 40 13.42 15.22 8.59
CA THR A 40 12.75 14.01 9.07
C THR A 40 11.25 14.21 8.89
N ILE A 41 10.52 13.18 8.47
CA ILE A 41 9.04 13.14 8.50
C ILE A 41 8.56 12.23 9.62
N ALA A 42 7.30 12.39 10.02
CA ALA A 42 6.59 11.35 10.74
C ALA A 42 5.68 10.58 9.77
N VAL A 43 5.45 9.30 10.03
CA VAL A 43 4.37 8.51 9.43
C VAL A 43 3.50 8.02 10.57
N ASP A 44 2.27 8.51 10.56
CA ASP A 44 1.35 8.57 11.69
C ASP A 44 1.94 9.21 12.96
N ALA A 45 1.04 9.51 13.90
CA ALA A 45 1.32 10.31 15.07
C ALA A 45 0.37 9.97 16.23
N GLY A 46 0.06 8.68 16.41
CA GLY A 46 -0.60 8.19 17.62
C GLY A 46 0.28 8.48 18.84
N THR A 47 1.52 8.00 18.81
CA THR A 47 2.57 8.48 19.71
C THR A 47 3.58 9.32 18.94
N LEU A 48 3.87 10.53 19.44
CA LEU A 48 4.82 11.44 18.82
C LEU A 48 5.82 11.99 19.86
N LEU A 49 5.48 13.04 20.63
CA LEU A 49 6.41 13.56 21.64
C LEU A 49 6.75 12.55 22.73
N ALA A 50 5.80 11.73 23.19
CA ALA A 50 6.06 10.71 24.21
C ALA A 50 7.10 9.68 23.73
N GLY A 51 6.96 9.19 22.49
CA GLY A 51 7.95 8.30 21.88
C GLY A 51 9.32 8.97 21.63
N ILE A 52 9.34 10.25 21.23
CA ILE A 52 10.60 11.02 21.07
C ILE A 52 11.30 11.20 22.43
N ILE A 53 10.56 11.54 23.49
CA ILE A 53 11.07 11.68 24.86
C ILE A 53 11.68 10.36 25.33
N ARG A 54 10.91 9.26 25.26
CA ARG A 54 11.36 7.89 25.59
C ARG A 54 12.64 7.49 24.85
N THR A 55 12.72 7.85 23.57
CA THR A 55 13.90 7.57 22.73
C THR A 55 15.13 8.39 23.15
N LEU A 56 14.93 9.66 23.53
CA LEU A 56 16.01 10.52 24.05
C LEU A 56 16.44 10.16 25.48
N GLU A 57 15.53 9.69 26.33
CA GLU A 57 15.83 9.20 27.69
C GLU A 57 16.70 7.93 27.65
N ASN A 58 16.51 7.08 26.64
CA ASN A 58 17.36 5.92 26.36
C ASN A 58 18.69 6.26 25.65
N SER A 59 18.93 7.53 25.29
CA SER A 59 20.08 7.97 24.49
C SER A 59 21.16 8.66 25.35
N LYS A 60 22.44 8.37 25.10
CA LYS A 60 23.55 9.06 25.78
C LYS A 60 23.83 10.40 25.11
N THR A 61 23.99 11.45 25.91
CA THR A 61 24.27 12.82 25.47
C THR A 61 25.54 13.36 26.11
N GLU A 62 26.30 14.13 25.35
CA GLU A 62 27.50 14.84 25.83
C GLU A 62 27.35 16.35 25.59
N CYS A 63 27.83 17.16 26.53
CA CYS A 63 27.74 18.62 26.44
C CYS A 63 29.04 19.21 25.87
N GLU A 64 28.97 19.78 24.68
CA GLU A 64 30.08 20.46 23.98
C GLU A 64 29.65 21.90 23.66
N ASP A 65 30.46 22.89 24.06
CA ASP A 65 30.24 24.33 23.83
C ASP A 65 28.80 24.82 24.14
N GLY A 66 28.21 24.28 25.22
CA GLY A 66 26.87 24.62 25.68
C GLY A 66 25.71 23.92 24.94
N LYS A 67 25.99 23.11 23.92
CA LYS A 67 25.02 22.27 23.21
C LYS A 67 25.11 20.82 23.69
N SER A 68 24.00 20.09 23.60
CA SER A 68 23.93 18.67 23.98
C SER A 68 23.90 17.81 22.71
N VAL A 69 24.98 17.08 22.43
CA VAL A 69 25.09 16.21 21.25
C VAL A 69 24.73 14.79 21.64
N VAL A 70 23.76 14.18 20.94
CA VAL A 70 23.43 12.76 21.12
C VAL A 70 24.55 11.90 20.55
N ARG A 71 25.11 10.98 21.35
CA ARG A 71 26.20 10.09 20.96
C ARG A 71 25.76 8.67 20.65
N THR A 72 24.70 8.18 21.29
CA THR A 72 24.16 6.82 21.09
C THR A 72 22.63 6.84 20.98
N GLY A 73 22.06 5.78 20.40
CA GLY A 73 20.62 5.68 20.18
C GLY A 73 20.18 6.31 18.84
N PRO A 74 18.88 6.30 18.52
CA PRO A 74 18.40 6.67 17.18
C PRO A 74 18.65 8.12 16.79
N PHE A 75 18.74 9.04 17.74
CA PHE A 75 19.04 10.45 17.47
C PHE A 75 20.55 10.77 17.39
N ALA A 76 21.44 9.78 17.33
CA ALA A 76 22.89 9.99 17.30
C ALA A 76 23.33 11.01 16.22
N GLY A 77 24.25 11.89 16.59
CA GLY A 77 24.71 13.01 15.76
C GLY A 77 23.79 14.24 15.77
N LEU A 78 22.62 14.19 16.42
CA LEU A 78 21.78 15.37 16.61
C LEU A 78 22.39 16.29 17.67
N SER A 79 22.72 17.52 17.27
CA SER A 79 23.06 18.62 18.18
C SER A 79 21.77 19.27 18.68
N MET A 80 21.54 19.21 20.00
CA MET A 80 20.33 19.71 20.66
C MET A 80 20.62 20.97 21.50
N PRO A 81 19.68 21.94 21.56
CA PRO A 81 19.91 23.23 22.23
C PRO A 81 19.65 23.20 23.75
N CYS A 82 18.97 22.18 24.28
CA CYS A 82 18.57 22.12 25.69
C CYS A 82 19.21 20.92 26.41
N LYS A 83 19.11 20.92 27.75
CA LYS A 83 19.73 19.87 28.59
C LYS A 83 18.84 18.63 28.81
N THR A 84 17.52 18.78 28.74
CA THR A 84 16.57 17.70 29.09
C THR A 84 15.94 17.05 27.86
N PRO A 85 15.64 15.74 27.88
CA PRO A 85 14.92 15.05 26.81
C PRO A 85 13.61 15.73 26.41
N GLN A 86 12.87 16.28 27.38
CA GLN A 86 11.55 16.90 27.17
C GLN A 86 11.63 18.27 26.48
N ALA A 87 12.69 19.06 26.75
CA ALA A 87 12.93 20.30 26.01
C ALA A 87 13.49 20.02 24.60
N ASN A 88 14.24 18.93 24.44
CA ASN A 88 14.81 18.54 23.15
C ASN A 88 13.81 17.85 22.22
N SER A 89 12.85 17.08 22.74
CA SER A 89 11.73 16.57 21.95
C SER A 89 10.88 17.70 21.38
N ALA A 90 10.66 18.77 22.17
CA ALA A 90 10.02 19.99 21.71
C ALA A 90 10.80 20.66 20.58
N HIS A 91 12.13 20.75 20.69
CA HIS A 91 12.98 21.23 19.61
C HIS A 91 12.86 20.36 18.34
N ILE A 92 12.86 19.03 18.46
CA ILE A 92 12.73 18.09 17.33
C ILE A 92 11.40 18.29 16.60
N PHE A 93 10.28 18.25 17.32
CA PHE A 93 8.93 18.38 16.73
C PHE A 93 8.72 19.75 16.07
N ARG A 94 9.19 20.85 16.68
CA ARG A 94 9.08 22.19 16.10
C ARG A 94 9.98 22.34 14.87
N ASN A 95 11.28 22.04 15.00
CA ASN A 95 12.30 22.48 14.05
C ASN A 95 12.76 21.40 13.06
N ILE A 96 13.02 20.18 13.54
CA ILE A 96 13.65 19.09 12.74
C ILE A 96 12.60 18.33 11.91
N LEU A 97 11.45 18.06 12.51
CA LEU A 97 10.30 17.40 11.89
C LEU A 97 9.67 18.30 10.81
N GLY A 98 9.55 17.76 9.60
CA GLY A 98 8.93 18.36 8.42
C GLY A 98 7.43 18.10 8.36
N ALA A 99 7.01 17.31 7.37
CA ALA A 99 5.63 16.84 7.25
C ALA A 99 5.32 15.67 8.21
N ILE A 100 4.04 15.53 8.55
CA ILE A 100 3.44 14.39 9.24
C ILE A 100 2.52 13.71 8.24
N LEU A 101 2.92 12.53 7.75
CA LEU A 101 2.13 11.74 6.80
C LEU A 101 1.09 10.93 7.58
N VAL A 102 -0.20 11.17 7.38
CA VAL A 102 -1.27 10.46 8.12
C VAL A 102 -1.94 9.43 7.21
N THR A 103 -1.94 8.17 7.61
CA THR A 103 -2.43 7.05 6.80
C THR A 103 -3.95 6.96 6.79
N HIS A 104 -4.60 7.26 7.91
CA HIS A 104 -6.05 7.26 8.11
C HIS A 104 -6.39 7.97 9.45
N PRO A 105 -7.68 8.29 9.75
CA PRO A 105 -8.03 9.20 10.84
C PRO A 105 -8.38 8.51 12.18
N HIS A 106 -8.04 7.23 12.42
CA HIS A 106 -8.30 6.59 13.72
C HIS A 106 -7.43 7.23 14.83
N LEU A 107 -7.97 7.24 16.06
CA LEU A 107 -7.41 8.03 17.16
C LEU A 107 -6.01 7.56 17.59
N ASP A 108 -5.73 6.27 17.48
CA ASP A 108 -4.42 5.65 17.70
C ASP A 108 -3.39 5.95 16.58
N HIS A 109 -3.79 6.67 15.52
CA HIS A 109 -2.89 7.20 14.48
C HIS A 109 -2.74 8.74 14.52
N VAL A 110 -3.60 9.46 15.25
CA VAL A 110 -3.61 10.95 15.27
C VAL A 110 -3.66 11.63 16.65
N SER A 111 -3.87 10.90 17.74
CA SER A 111 -4.02 11.46 19.10
C SER A 111 -2.80 12.26 19.56
N GLY A 112 -1.59 11.71 19.41
CA GLY A 112 -0.34 12.40 19.70
C GLY A 112 -0.19 13.69 18.89
N LEU A 113 -0.52 13.69 17.59
CA LEU A 113 -0.56 14.91 16.77
C LEU A 113 -1.49 15.97 17.38
N ALA A 114 -2.74 15.63 17.72
CA ALA A 114 -3.68 16.58 18.32
C ALA A 114 -3.12 17.17 19.63
N ILE A 115 -2.75 16.29 20.57
CA ILE A 115 -2.22 16.66 21.90
C ILE A 115 -0.93 17.48 21.79
N ASN A 116 -0.09 17.25 20.78
CA ASN A 116 1.22 17.90 20.63
C ASN A 116 1.19 19.19 19.80
N THR A 117 0.16 19.40 18.97
CA THR A 117 0.04 20.60 18.10
C THR A 117 0.02 21.93 18.87
N PRO A 118 -0.64 22.11 20.04
CA PRO A 118 -0.59 23.35 20.82
C PRO A 118 0.81 23.81 21.24
N MET A 119 1.82 22.93 21.15
CA MET A 119 3.21 23.26 21.44
C MET A 119 3.92 23.95 20.25
N LEU A 120 3.28 24.12 19.09
CA LEU A 120 3.80 24.91 17.98
C LEU A 120 3.71 26.41 18.31
N GLU A 121 4.83 27.11 18.17
CA GLU A 121 4.91 28.56 18.36
C GLU A 121 4.88 29.26 17.00
N ALA A 122 4.27 30.44 16.91
CA ALA A 122 4.08 31.18 15.65
C ALA A 122 5.39 31.43 14.84
N GLY A 123 6.55 31.47 15.52
CA GLY A 123 7.86 31.58 14.87
C GLY A 123 8.39 30.28 14.21
N SER A 124 7.73 29.13 14.41
CA SER A 124 8.13 27.83 13.83
C SER A 124 7.55 27.57 12.43
N GLY A 125 6.56 28.38 12.01
CA GLY A 125 5.72 28.10 10.84
C GLY A 125 4.71 26.95 11.08
N PRO A 126 3.69 26.81 10.21
CA PRO A 126 2.70 25.74 10.33
C PRO A 126 3.33 24.37 10.08
N LYS A 127 2.95 23.37 10.88
CA LYS A 127 3.35 21.97 10.65
C LYS A 127 2.45 21.36 9.58
N SER A 128 3.04 20.73 8.56
CA SER A 128 2.24 20.18 7.46
C SER A 128 1.69 18.79 7.82
N LEU A 129 0.37 18.64 7.72
CA LEU A 129 -0.32 17.36 7.78
C LEU A 129 -0.61 16.92 6.35
N THR A 130 -0.03 15.79 5.94
CA THR A 130 -0.04 15.32 4.55
C THR A 130 -0.80 14.00 4.45
N ALA A 131 -1.95 13.98 3.77
CA ALA A 131 -2.79 12.79 3.65
C ALA A 131 -3.70 12.82 2.41
N LEU A 132 -4.48 11.77 2.15
CA LEU A 132 -5.52 11.78 1.12
C LEU A 132 -6.65 12.79 1.46
N PRO A 133 -7.40 13.32 0.47
CA PRO A 133 -8.38 14.39 0.70
C PRO A 133 -9.53 14.00 1.65
N SER A 134 -9.91 12.73 1.64
CA SER A 134 -10.87 12.09 2.56
C SER A 134 -10.39 12.16 4.01
N ILE A 135 -9.17 11.71 4.28
CA ILE A 135 -8.53 11.71 5.60
C ILE A 135 -8.40 13.13 6.14
N VAL A 136 -7.94 14.08 5.29
CA VAL A 136 -7.89 15.51 5.65
C VAL A 136 -9.29 16.04 6.00
N THR A 137 -10.32 15.67 5.24
CA THR A 137 -11.71 16.07 5.51
C THR A 137 -12.23 15.49 6.81
N ALA A 138 -11.92 14.22 7.13
CA ALA A 138 -12.29 13.59 8.40
C ALA A 138 -11.62 14.29 9.60
N ILE A 139 -10.30 14.52 9.52
CA ILE A 139 -9.52 15.22 10.56
C ILE A 139 -10.05 16.64 10.79
N LYS A 140 -10.33 17.37 9.71
CA LYS A 140 -10.89 18.73 9.76
C LYS A 140 -12.28 18.76 10.39
N ASN A 141 -13.18 17.87 9.97
CA ASN A 141 -14.57 17.88 10.42
C ASN A 141 -14.77 17.29 11.83
N HIS A 142 -13.90 16.36 12.25
CA HIS A 142 -14.15 15.52 13.43
C HIS A 142 -13.05 15.60 14.52
N MET A 143 -11.91 16.26 14.27
CA MET A 143 -10.86 16.45 15.28
C MET A 143 -10.52 17.93 15.51
N PHE A 144 -10.03 18.65 14.49
CA PHE A 144 -9.68 20.08 14.61
C PHE A 144 -10.87 20.98 14.30
N ASN A 145 -11.92 20.89 15.13
CA ASN A 145 -13.27 21.40 14.86
C ASN A 145 -13.88 22.23 16.01
N ASP A 146 -13.07 22.66 16.97
CA ASP A 146 -13.46 23.40 18.19
C ASP A 146 -14.43 22.67 19.13
N ILE A 147 -14.69 21.37 18.89
CA ILE A 147 -15.54 20.50 19.73
C ILE A 147 -14.70 19.39 20.38
N ILE A 148 -13.94 18.63 19.58
CA ILE A 148 -13.04 17.56 20.04
C ILE A 148 -11.67 18.13 20.38
N TRP A 149 -11.15 18.99 19.50
CA TRP A 149 -9.94 19.77 19.71
C TRP A 149 -10.10 21.13 19.04
N PRO A 150 -9.45 22.20 19.54
CA PRO A 150 -9.46 23.50 18.86
C PRO A 150 -9.06 23.40 17.38
N ASN A 151 -9.64 24.22 16.52
CA ASN A 151 -9.21 24.30 15.12
C ASN A 151 -7.83 24.96 15.04
N LEU A 152 -6.78 24.14 15.07
CA LEU A 152 -5.39 24.58 14.98
C LEU A 152 -4.89 24.67 13.52
N SER A 153 -5.75 24.46 12.52
CA SER A 153 -5.39 24.49 11.10
C SER A 153 -5.43 25.89 10.49
N ASP A 154 -4.95 26.02 9.25
CA ASP A 154 -5.04 27.22 8.41
C ASP A 154 -6.36 27.32 7.61
N GLU A 155 -7.32 26.42 7.84
CA GLU A 155 -8.64 26.41 7.22
C GLU A 155 -9.77 26.72 8.21
N ASP A 156 -10.91 27.15 7.66
CA ASP A 156 -12.19 27.38 8.37
C ASP A 156 -12.07 28.19 9.68
N GLY A 157 -11.22 29.22 9.66
CA GLY A 157 -11.04 30.16 10.78
C GLY A 157 -10.04 29.72 11.85
N GLY A 158 -9.31 28.62 11.64
CA GLY A 158 -8.37 28.07 12.61
C GLY A 158 -7.11 28.90 12.88
N ALA A 159 -6.35 28.48 13.89
CA ALA A 159 -5.20 29.20 14.43
C ALA A 159 -3.92 29.17 13.57
N GLY A 160 -3.91 28.49 12.43
CA GLY A 160 -2.78 28.47 11.48
C GLY A 160 -1.51 27.77 11.98
N LEU A 161 -1.62 26.85 12.95
CA LEU A 161 -0.49 26.04 13.44
C LEU A 161 -0.28 24.76 12.62
N LEU A 162 -1.32 24.26 11.94
CA LEU A 162 -1.27 23.16 10.98
C LEU A 162 -1.61 23.66 9.57
N THR A 163 -1.06 23.00 8.55
CA THR A 163 -1.42 23.24 7.14
C THR A 163 -1.66 21.92 6.38
N TYR A 164 -2.79 21.82 5.69
CA TYR A 164 -3.26 20.55 5.10
C TYR A 164 -2.75 20.31 3.66
N GLN A 165 -1.70 19.49 3.52
CA GLN A 165 -1.20 19.04 2.22
C GLN A 165 -2.00 17.83 1.71
N ARG A 166 -3.08 18.09 0.97
CA ARG A 166 -3.87 17.05 0.30
C ARG A 166 -3.08 16.41 -0.84
N LEU A 167 -2.88 15.09 -0.76
CA LEU A 167 -2.26 14.28 -1.81
C LEU A 167 -3.26 13.88 -2.90
N VAL A 168 -2.71 13.37 -4.00
CA VAL A 168 -3.45 12.72 -5.09
C VAL A 168 -3.05 11.25 -5.11
N GLU A 169 -4.03 10.36 -5.10
CA GLU A 169 -3.83 8.91 -5.23
C GLU A 169 -3.03 8.55 -6.50
N GLY A 170 -2.10 7.61 -6.39
CA GLY A 170 -1.15 7.25 -7.47
C GLY A 170 -0.05 8.29 -7.70
N GLY A 171 -0.23 9.50 -7.15
CA GLY A 171 0.64 10.65 -7.34
C GLY A 171 0.32 11.44 -8.61
N ASN A 172 0.16 12.76 -8.49
CA ASN A 172 -0.18 13.62 -9.63
C ASN A 172 0.93 13.59 -10.70
N PRO A 173 0.66 13.08 -11.93
CA PRO A 173 1.69 12.76 -12.92
C PRO A 173 2.32 13.97 -13.63
N ARG A 174 1.99 15.20 -13.18
CA ARG A 174 2.67 16.45 -13.54
C ARG A 174 3.90 16.75 -12.66
N PHE A 175 3.99 16.16 -11.46
CA PHE A 175 5.14 16.27 -10.58
C PHE A 175 6.15 15.14 -10.82
N GLY A 176 7.44 15.43 -10.61
CA GLY A 176 8.54 14.50 -10.86
C GLY A 176 8.84 14.27 -12.35
N ARG A 177 9.93 13.53 -12.62
CA ARG A 177 10.37 13.08 -13.96
C ARG A 177 10.95 11.67 -13.87
N GLY A 178 10.79 10.87 -14.94
CA GLY A 178 11.17 9.45 -14.93
C GLY A 178 10.51 8.72 -13.76
N ASP A 179 11.30 7.93 -13.03
CA ASP A 179 10.84 7.10 -11.90
C ASP A 179 10.23 7.92 -10.75
N THR A 180 10.60 9.20 -10.62
CA THR A 180 10.01 10.10 -9.60
C THR A 180 8.64 10.65 -9.99
N ARG A 181 8.07 10.28 -11.14
CA ARG A 181 6.77 10.80 -11.60
C ARG A 181 5.65 10.47 -10.62
N GLY A 182 4.87 11.48 -10.25
CA GLY A 182 3.81 11.40 -9.25
C GLY A 182 4.28 11.54 -7.80
N TYR A 183 5.58 11.55 -7.53
CA TYR A 183 6.07 11.83 -6.17
C TYR A 183 6.04 13.34 -5.89
N VAL A 184 5.77 13.68 -4.62
CA VAL A 184 5.92 15.04 -4.07
C VAL A 184 7.03 15.05 -3.02
N ARG A 185 7.55 16.24 -2.67
CA ARG A 185 8.50 16.37 -1.57
C ARG A 185 7.80 16.08 -0.23
N ALA A 186 8.43 15.25 0.60
CA ALA A 186 7.99 14.99 1.99
C ALA A 186 8.84 15.80 2.98
N CYS A 187 10.17 15.79 2.80
CA CYS A 187 11.10 16.66 3.52
C CYS A 187 12.39 16.89 2.69
N ASN A 188 13.47 17.37 3.29
CA ASN A 188 14.80 17.38 2.69
C ASN A 188 15.33 15.94 2.56
N GLY A 189 15.71 15.53 1.35
CA GLY A 189 16.17 14.16 1.06
C GLY A 189 15.07 13.14 0.80
N LEU A 190 13.81 13.36 1.22
CA LEU A 190 12.72 12.41 1.01
C LEU A 190 11.59 12.92 0.09
N LEU A 191 11.12 12.01 -0.76
CA LEU A 191 9.90 12.12 -1.55
C LEU A 191 8.84 11.14 -1.01
N THR A 192 7.56 11.44 -1.23
CA THR A 192 6.44 10.52 -0.93
C THR A 192 5.44 10.42 -2.09
N LYS A 193 4.77 9.26 -2.18
CA LYS A 193 3.61 8.98 -3.03
C LYS A 193 2.63 8.11 -2.24
N CYS A 194 1.33 8.40 -2.35
CA CYS A 194 0.28 7.67 -1.63
C CYS A 194 -0.62 6.86 -2.59
N LEU A 195 -1.07 5.69 -2.13
CA LEU A 195 -2.19 4.92 -2.69
C LEU A 195 -3.24 4.71 -1.59
N GLY A 196 -4.52 4.82 -1.93
CA GLY A 196 -5.63 4.51 -1.02
C GLY A 196 -5.92 3.01 -0.93
N ARG A 197 -6.57 2.60 0.16
CA ARG A 197 -7.04 1.22 0.41
C ARG A 197 -8.24 1.24 1.36
N VAL A 198 -8.87 0.09 1.57
CA VAL A 198 -9.73 -0.12 2.74
C VAL A 198 -8.86 -0.45 3.96
N GLY A 199 -9.06 0.26 5.06
CA GLY A 199 -8.39 0.00 6.34
C GLY A 199 -9.27 -0.73 7.35
N SER A 200 -10.59 -0.56 7.28
CA SER A 200 -11.56 -1.31 8.08
C SER A 200 -12.98 -1.12 7.53
N ALA A 201 -13.88 -2.08 7.75
CA ALA A 201 -15.30 -1.95 7.50
C ALA A 201 -16.07 -1.64 8.81
N VAL A 202 -16.72 -0.48 8.88
CA VAL A 202 -17.46 0.00 10.06
C VAL A 202 -18.97 -0.05 9.78
N PHE A 203 -19.75 -0.46 10.80
CA PHE A 203 -21.21 -0.40 10.78
C PHE A 203 -21.70 1.05 10.70
N ALA A 204 -22.43 1.40 9.63
CA ALA A 204 -23.20 2.63 9.54
C ALA A 204 -24.70 2.35 9.73
N ASP A 205 -25.31 3.08 10.67
CA ASP A 205 -26.77 3.14 10.78
C ASP A 205 -27.32 3.94 9.57
N PRO A 206 -28.29 3.40 8.79
CA PRO A 206 -29.01 4.15 7.77
C PRO A 206 -29.65 5.46 8.26
N LEU A 207 -29.80 5.64 9.58
CA LEU A 207 -30.31 6.84 10.23
C LEU A 207 -29.25 7.88 10.61
N MET A 208 -27.97 7.74 10.18
CA MET A 208 -26.95 8.78 10.33
C MET A 208 -27.26 10.02 9.47
N VAL A 209 -28.19 10.85 9.96
CA VAL A 209 -28.46 12.20 9.46
C VAL A 209 -27.15 12.99 9.50
N PRO A 210 -26.76 13.70 8.42
CA PRO A 210 -25.58 14.56 8.45
C PRO A 210 -25.64 15.52 9.64
N SER A 211 -24.55 15.56 10.43
CA SER A 211 -24.47 16.33 11.66
C SER A 211 -24.93 17.76 11.43
N ARG A 212 -26.09 18.12 12.00
CA ARG A 212 -26.59 19.49 11.91
C ARG A 212 -25.62 20.39 12.65
N THR A 213 -25.19 21.47 11.99
CA THR A 213 -24.54 22.59 12.65
C THR A 213 -25.41 23.02 13.83
N ILE A 214 -24.87 22.95 15.05
CA ILE A 214 -25.53 23.54 16.22
C ILE A 214 -25.39 25.05 16.05
N SER A 215 -26.45 25.70 15.56
CA SER A 215 -26.47 27.14 15.36
C SER A 215 -26.42 27.83 16.73
N VAL A 216 -25.29 28.45 17.04
CA VAL A 216 -25.21 29.53 18.03
C VAL A 216 -25.45 30.81 17.24
N ASP A 217 -26.69 31.30 17.27
CA ASP A 217 -27.17 32.30 16.32
C ASP A 217 -26.47 33.66 16.45
N HIS A 218 -25.71 34.04 15.42
CA HIS A 218 -25.39 35.43 15.11
C HIS A 218 -25.54 35.72 13.60
N THR A 219 -26.78 35.98 13.21
CA THR A 219 -27.25 36.85 12.11
C THR A 219 -26.41 37.06 10.84
N GLU A 220 -27.02 36.63 9.73
CA GLU A 220 -26.95 37.13 8.34
C GLU A 220 -25.87 36.65 7.34
N ALA A 221 -26.40 35.91 6.34
CA ALA A 221 -26.18 36.08 4.89
C ALA A 221 -24.81 35.71 4.26
N GLY A 222 -24.70 34.45 3.81
CA GLY A 222 -23.73 34.02 2.79
C GLY A 222 -24.08 32.65 2.18
N MET A 223 -24.76 32.63 1.02
CA MET A 223 -25.23 31.36 0.42
C MET A 223 -24.17 30.67 -0.46
N HIS A 224 -23.39 29.75 0.12
CA HIS A 224 -22.59 28.78 -0.65
C HIS A 224 -22.68 27.37 -0.05
N SER A 225 -23.39 26.46 -0.72
CA SER A 225 -23.44 25.04 -0.37
C SER A 225 -22.17 24.32 -0.86
N PRO A 226 -21.44 23.57 -0.02
CA PRO A 226 -20.34 22.73 -0.49
C PRO A 226 -20.85 21.52 -1.30
N PRO A 227 -20.01 20.93 -2.19
CA PRO A 227 -20.38 19.74 -2.94
C PRO A 227 -20.55 18.53 -2.00
N ARG A 228 -21.50 17.65 -2.33
CA ARG A 228 -21.75 16.42 -1.56
C ARG A 228 -20.60 15.43 -1.73
N SER A 229 -20.10 14.87 -0.63
CA SER A 229 -19.25 13.68 -0.64
C SER A 229 -19.98 12.49 -1.30
N PRO A 230 -19.28 11.60 -2.02
CA PRO A 230 -19.90 10.45 -2.66
C PRO A 230 -20.19 9.35 -1.64
N CYS A 231 -21.43 9.31 -1.12
CA CYS A 231 -21.98 8.10 -0.53
C CYS A 231 -23.01 7.51 -1.52
N LEU A 232 -22.90 6.21 -1.78
CA LEU A 232 -23.87 5.49 -2.61
C LEU A 232 -25.21 5.44 -1.86
N ILE A 233 -26.29 5.89 -2.51
CA ILE A 233 -27.64 5.77 -1.95
C ILE A 233 -28.01 4.29 -1.97
N ALA A 234 -27.91 3.61 -0.82
CA ALA A 234 -28.35 2.24 -0.66
C ALA A 234 -29.84 2.12 -0.99
N SER A 235 -30.19 1.34 -2.00
CA SER A 235 -31.56 1.27 -2.55
C SER A 235 -32.52 0.39 -1.74
N ASN A 236 -32.25 0.18 -0.44
CA ASN A 236 -33.09 -0.59 0.47
C ASN A 236 -32.86 -0.19 1.95
N PRO A 237 -33.84 0.40 2.66
CA PRO A 237 -33.65 0.90 4.03
C PRO A 237 -33.86 -0.20 5.10
N LYS A 238 -33.29 -1.39 4.89
CA LYS A 238 -33.51 -2.58 5.75
C LYS A 238 -32.29 -3.44 6.05
N GLU A 239 -31.15 -3.15 5.45
CA GLU A 239 -29.88 -3.81 5.78
C GLU A 239 -28.94 -2.79 6.43
N PRO A 240 -28.16 -3.16 7.47
CA PRO A 240 -27.15 -2.27 8.04
C PRO A 240 -26.08 -2.02 6.98
N GLY A 241 -25.86 -0.75 6.63
CA GLY A 241 -24.86 -0.39 5.64
C GLY A 241 -23.47 -0.52 6.23
N TRP A 242 -22.61 -1.34 5.63
CA TRP A 242 -21.18 -1.31 5.95
C TRP A 242 -20.52 -0.18 5.17
N THR A 243 -19.77 0.67 5.87
CA THR A 243 -18.96 1.73 5.27
C THR A 243 -17.48 1.41 5.43
N THR A 244 -16.74 1.39 4.34
CA THR A 244 -15.28 1.22 4.35
C THR A 244 -14.60 2.51 4.81
N VAL A 245 -13.77 2.43 5.85
CA VAL A 245 -12.83 3.48 6.25
C VAL A 245 -11.65 3.44 5.28
N GLU A 246 -11.34 4.58 4.65
CA GLU A 246 -10.20 4.69 3.74
C GLU A 246 -8.89 4.84 4.52
N SER A 247 -7.94 3.99 4.19
CA SER A 247 -6.55 4.00 4.68
C SER A 247 -5.58 4.20 3.51
N SER A 248 -4.29 4.25 3.80
CA SER A 248 -3.22 4.59 2.85
C SER A 248 -2.08 3.59 2.88
N ALA A 249 -1.23 3.62 1.86
CA ALA A 249 0.20 3.40 2.08
C ALA A 249 1.07 4.43 1.37
N PHE A 250 2.14 4.84 2.05
CA PHE A 250 3.12 5.79 1.56
C PHE A 250 4.35 5.06 1.03
N PHE A 251 4.61 5.19 -0.28
CA PHE A 251 5.91 4.92 -0.87
C PHE A 251 6.83 6.09 -0.55
N ILE A 252 7.80 5.88 0.34
CA ILE A 252 8.78 6.89 0.74
C ILE A 252 10.07 6.58 0.00
N ARG A 253 10.57 7.56 -0.76
CA ARG A 253 11.72 7.42 -1.67
C ARG A 253 12.84 8.38 -1.27
N ASP A 254 14.03 7.84 -1.12
CA ASP A 254 15.23 8.66 -0.90
C ASP A 254 15.67 9.32 -2.22
N GLN A 255 16.04 10.60 -2.15
CA GLN A 255 16.40 11.41 -3.33
C GLN A 255 17.81 11.13 -3.87
N HIS A 256 18.69 10.48 -3.10
CA HIS A 256 20.10 10.30 -3.46
C HIS A 256 20.39 8.89 -3.97
N THR A 257 19.98 7.88 -3.22
CA THR A 257 20.20 6.45 -3.49
C THR A 257 19.15 5.82 -4.41
N ALA A 258 18.04 6.51 -4.68
CA ALA A 258 16.87 5.98 -5.39
C ALA A 258 16.16 4.79 -4.70
N SER A 259 16.51 4.48 -3.46
CA SER A 259 15.88 3.45 -2.62
C SER A 259 14.47 3.86 -2.18
N GLU A 260 13.63 2.89 -1.85
CA GLU A 260 12.27 3.06 -1.35
C GLU A 260 11.96 2.13 -0.17
N ILE A 261 11.05 2.61 0.68
CA ILE A 261 10.26 1.79 1.62
C ILE A 261 8.77 2.04 1.38
N ILE A 262 7.91 1.12 1.81
CA ILE A 262 6.47 1.39 1.96
C ILE A 262 6.11 1.37 3.44
N VAL A 263 5.31 2.32 3.89
CA VAL A 263 4.64 2.29 5.20
C VAL A 263 3.12 2.30 4.98
N PHE A 264 2.43 1.32 5.55
CA PHE A 264 0.97 1.17 5.53
C PHE A 264 0.37 1.72 6.82
N GLY A 265 -0.88 2.19 6.77
CA GLY A 265 -1.76 2.22 7.94
C GLY A 265 -2.43 0.87 8.14
N ASP A 266 -3.61 0.86 8.78
CA ASP A 266 -4.48 -0.31 8.90
C ASP A 266 -4.85 -0.87 7.52
N VAL A 267 -4.98 -2.20 7.42
CA VAL A 267 -5.18 -2.92 6.14
C VAL A 267 -6.19 -4.05 6.29
N GLU A 268 -7.32 -3.93 5.59
CA GLU A 268 -8.22 -5.07 5.40
C GLU A 268 -7.70 -5.95 4.24
N PRO A 269 -7.65 -7.28 4.37
CA PRO A 269 -7.13 -8.14 3.29
C PRO A 269 -8.11 -8.21 2.11
N ASP A 270 -7.58 -8.25 0.89
CA ASP A 270 -8.35 -8.33 -0.37
C ASP A 270 -9.22 -9.61 -0.47
N SER A 271 -9.01 -10.59 0.43
CA SER A 271 -9.83 -11.82 0.56
C SER A 271 -11.10 -11.65 1.40
N LEU A 272 -11.17 -10.62 2.25
CA LEU A 272 -12.33 -10.31 3.10
C LEU A 272 -13.00 -8.98 2.71
N SER A 273 -12.25 -8.03 2.14
CA SER A 273 -12.73 -6.68 1.89
C SER A 273 -13.85 -6.58 0.86
N LEU A 274 -14.79 -5.67 1.12
CA LEU A 274 -15.89 -5.33 0.21
C LEU A 274 -15.44 -4.53 -1.04
N ASP A 275 -14.27 -3.88 -0.97
CA ASP A 275 -13.66 -3.13 -2.08
C ASP A 275 -12.13 -3.39 -2.11
N PRO A 276 -11.70 -4.56 -2.63
CA PRO A 276 -10.30 -5.00 -2.57
C PRO A 276 -9.38 -4.11 -3.43
N ARG A 277 -8.35 -3.53 -2.78
CA ARG A 277 -7.42 -2.54 -3.35
C ARG A 277 -5.94 -2.86 -3.14
N ASN A 278 -5.58 -3.79 -2.25
CA ASN A 278 -4.18 -4.08 -1.89
C ASN A 278 -3.36 -4.54 -3.10
N LYS A 279 -3.96 -5.36 -3.97
CA LYS A 279 -3.38 -5.79 -5.25
C LYS A 279 -2.84 -4.65 -6.11
N HIS A 280 -3.47 -3.47 -6.14
CA HIS A 280 -2.96 -2.35 -6.93
C HIS A 280 -1.62 -1.83 -6.37
N VAL A 281 -1.48 -1.82 -5.04
CA VAL A 281 -0.23 -1.45 -4.37
C VAL A 281 0.87 -2.46 -4.68
N TRP A 282 0.54 -3.75 -4.76
CA TRP A 282 1.47 -4.80 -5.19
C TRP A 282 1.90 -4.67 -6.65
N GLU A 283 1.01 -4.24 -7.55
CA GLU A 283 1.34 -3.95 -8.95
C GLU A 283 2.28 -2.73 -9.09
N VAL A 284 2.21 -1.75 -8.17
CA VAL A 284 3.16 -0.61 -8.09
C VAL A 284 4.47 -0.97 -7.37
N ALA A 285 4.45 -1.94 -6.46
CA ALA A 285 5.61 -2.38 -5.69
C ALA A 285 6.50 -3.39 -6.43
N ALA A 286 5.91 -4.34 -7.17
CA ALA A 286 6.64 -5.45 -7.78
C ALA A 286 7.79 -5.05 -8.71
N PRO A 287 7.67 -4.05 -9.61
CA PRO A 287 8.79 -3.58 -10.42
C PRO A 287 9.98 -3.08 -9.59
N LYS A 288 9.71 -2.50 -8.42
CA LYS A 288 10.72 -1.91 -7.52
C LYS A 288 11.47 -2.97 -6.72
N ILE A 289 10.77 -4.05 -6.34
CA ILE A 289 11.39 -5.23 -5.72
C ILE A 289 12.29 -5.91 -6.75
N SER A 290 11.79 -6.13 -7.97
CA SER A 290 12.59 -6.73 -9.06
C SER A 290 13.80 -5.89 -9.46
N ASN A 291 13.77 -4.57 -9.27
CA ASN A 291 14.89 -3.67 -9.53
C ASN A 291 15.77 -3.44 -8.27
N GLY A 292 15.47 -4.10 -7.14
CA GLY A 292 16.21 -3.96 -5.88
C GLY A 292 16.08 -2.60 -5.18
N THR A 293 15.19 -1.72 -5.65
CA THR A 293 15.00 -0.36 -5.11
C THR A 293 14.03 -0.32 -3.95
N LEU A 294 12.98 -1.15 -3.92
CA LEU A 294 12.13 -1.29 -2.72
C LEU A 294 12.79 -2.27 -1.73
N ARG A 295 13.21 -1.74 -0.58
CA ARG A 295 14.05 -2.42 0.42
C ARG A 295 13.27 -2.99 1.60
N ALA A 296 12.23 -2.27 2.03
CA ALA A 296 11.42 -2.67 3.18
C ALA A 296 9.94 -2.28 3.07
N ILE A 297 9.09 -3.06 3.72
CA ILE A 297 7.68 -2.78 3.95
C ILE A 297 7.44 -2.74 5.47
N PHE A 298 6.76 -1.70 5.95
CA PHE A 298 6.18 -1.62 7.28
C PHE A 298 4.66 -1.79 7.11
N ILE A 299 4.11 -2.89 7.63
CA ILE A 299 2.70 -3.26 7.46
C ILE A 299 2.16 -3.88 8.75
N GLU A 300 0.86 -3.72 8.98
CA GLU A 300 0.23 -4.30 10.15
C GLU A 300 0.16 -5.84 10.12
N CYS A 301 0.13 -6.42 11.31
CA CYS A 301 -0.40 -7.77 11.52
C CYS A 301 -0.93 -7.79 12.96
N SER A 302 -2.11 -7.20 13.15
CA SER A 302 -2.71 -6.92 14.46
C SER A 302 -2.86 -8.15 15.37
N TYR A 303 -3.21 -9.30 14.79
CA TYR A 303 -3.62 -10.52 15.50
C TYR A 303 -2.83 -11.75 15.05
N ASN A 304 -2.80 -12.80 15.88
CA ASN A 304 -2.30 -14.13 15.48
C ASN A 304 -3.41 -14.97 14.81
N ASP A 305 -3.05 -16.13 14.25
CA ASP A 305 -4.00 -16.94 13.46
C ASP A 305 -5.13 -17.63 14.26
N SER A 306 -5.14 -17.54 15.60
CA SER A 306 -6.25 -18.09 16.42
C SER A 306 -7.52 -17.22 16.42
N ILE A 307 -7.42 -15.95 16.00
CA ILE A 307 -8.57 -15.05 15.84
C ILE A 307 -9.27 -15.37 14.51
N ASP A 308 -10.60 -15.48 14.54
CA ASP A 308 -11.43 -15.74 13.35
C ASP A 308 -11.61 -14.50 12.46
N ASP A 309 -11.94 -14.71 11.19
CA ASP A 309 -12.05 -13.64 10.18
C ASP A 309 -13.07 -12.54 10.53
N GLY A 310 -14.15 -12.88 11.26
CA GLY A 310 -15.19 -11.94 11.67
C GLY A 310 -14.77 -11.06 12.85
N SER A 311 -13.82 -11.54 13.67
CA SER A 311 -13.28 -10.84 14.84
C SER A 311 -12.02 -10.01 14.53
N LEU A 312 -11.58 -9.92 13.26
CA LEU A 312 -10.43 -9.09 12.86
C LEU A 312 -10.76 -7.60 12.74
N TYR A 313 -12.04 -7.22 12.60
CA TYR A 313 -12.51 -5.82 12.49
C TYR A 313 -11.79 -4.96 11.44
N GLY A 314 -11.33 -5.57 10.34
CA GLY A 314 -10.61 -4.90 9.26
C GLY A 314 -9.09 -5.05 9.30
N HIS A 315 -8.52 -5.75 10.29
CA HIS A 315 -7.07 -5.91 10.44
C HIS A 315 -6.49 -7.21 9.85
N LEU A 316 -5.16 -7.31 9.80
CA LEU A 316 -4.41 -8.49 9.35
C LEU A 316 -4.03 -9.46 10.48
N CYS A 317 -3.87 -10.73 10.06
CA CYS A 317 -3.24 -11.81 10.81
C CYS A 317 -2.38 -12.67 9.84
N PRO A 318 -1.52 -13.60 10.32
CA PRO A 318 -0.51 -14.23 9.49
C PRO A 318 -1.00 -14.92 8.22
N ARG A 319 -2.12 -15.67 8.25
CA ARG A 319 -2.70 -16.26 7.03
C ARG A 319 -3.01 -15.23 5.95
N HIS A 320 -3.49 -14.05 6.35
CA HIS A 320 -3.87 -12.97 5.45
C HIS A 320 -2.67 -12.19 4.93
N LEU A 321 -1.72 -11.82 5.79
CA LEU A 321 -0.50 -11.15 5.35
C LEU A 321 0.33 -12.05 4.43
N ILE A 322 0.36 -13.37 4.65
CA ILE A 322 1.03 -14.31 3.75
C ILE A 322 0.28 -14.48 2.42
N ALA A 323 -1.05 -14.40 2.41
CA ALA A 323 -1.83 -14.37 1.16
C ALA A 323 -1.51 -13.11 0.34
N GLU A 324 -1.51 -11.93 0.96
CA GLU A 324 -1.15 -10.65 0.33
C GLU A 324 0.29 -10.66 -0.21
N LEU A 325 1.26 -11.13 0.58
CA LEU A 325 2.65 -11.27 0.15
C LEU A 325 2.82 -12.35 -0.95
N SER A 326 1.94 -13.34 -1.03
CA SER A 326 1.90 -14.31 -2.14
C SER A 326 1.37 -13.69 -3.44
N VAL A 327 0.42 -12.75 -3.35
CA VAL A 327 0.01 -11.91 -4.49
C VAL A 327 1.18 -11.03 -4.94
N LEU A 328 1.87 -10.37 -4.00
CA LEU A 328 3.07 -9.57 -4.30
C LEU A 328 4.19 -10.39 -4.96
N ALA A 329 4.50 -11.58 -4.43
CA ALA A 329 5.46 -12.51 -5.01
C ALA A 329 5.08 -12.91 -6.45
N THR A 330 3.78 -13.19 -6.68
CA THR A 330 3.25 -13.46 -8.02
C THR A 330 3.45 -12.26 -8.96
N LYS A 331 3.25 -11.02 -8.47
CA LYS A 331 3.49 -9.79 -9.26
C LYS A 331 4.95 -9.56 -9.59
N VAL A 332 5.88 -9.91 -8.71
CA VAL A 332 7.33 -9.85 -9.02
C VAL A 332 7.69 -10.84 -10.13
N VAL A 333 7.19 -12.08 -10.07
CA VAL A 333 7.42 -13.09 -11.11
C VAL A 333 6.76 -12.72 -12.44
N GLU A 334 5.55 -12.14 -12.42
CA GLU A 334 4.88 -11.60 -13.62
C GLU A 334 5.71 -10.52 -14.31
N PHE A 335 6.35 -9.63 -13.53
CA PHE A 335 7.21 -8.56 -14.06
C PHE A 335 8.56 -9.08 -14.60
N GLN A 336 9.16 -10.07 -13.92
CA GLN A 336 10.43 -10.69 -14.34
C GLN A 336 10.29 -11.55 -15.60
N HIS A 337 9.12 -12.18 -15.82
CA HIS A 337 8.91 -13.16 -16.89
C HIS A 337 7.64 -12.87 -17.73
N PRO A 338 7.53 -11.69 -18.40
CA PRO A 338 6.31 -11.26 -19.08
C PRO A 338 5.86 -12.17 -20.25
N ASN A 339 6.78 -12.96 -20.82
CA ASN A 339 6.52 -13.79 -22.00
C ASN A 339 5.85 -15.14 -21.71
N THR A 340 5.82 -15.64 -20.47
CA THR A 340 5.27 -16.98 -20.16
C THR A 340 3.77 -17.05 -20.41
N LYS A 341 3.00 -16.09 -19.88
CA LYS A 341 1.53 -16.01 -20.06
C LYS A 341 1.11 -15.77 -21.52
N ALA A 342 1.98 -15.17 -22.34
CA ALA A 342 1.73 -15.00 -23.78
C ALA A 342 1.80 -16.33 -24.55
N ALA A 343 2.64 -17.27 -24.11
CA ALA A 343 2.67 -18.63 -24.66
C ALA A 343 1.47 -19.47 -24.21
N GLU A 344 1.07 -19.36 -22.93
CA GLU A 344 -0.08 -20.11 -22.38
C GLU A 344 -1.41 -19.71 -23.03
N LYS A 345 -1.64 -18.42 -23.30
CA LYS A 345 -2.85 -17.98 -24.04
C LYS A 345 -2.90 -18.60 -25.44
N ARG A 346 -1.80 -18.51 -26.21
CA ARG A 346 -1.72 -19.11 -27.56
C ARG A 346 -1.95 -20.63 -27.54
N LYS A 347 -1.48 -21.32 -26.49
CA LYS A 347 -1.67 -22.77 -26.32
C LYS A 347 -3.09 -23.17 -25.86
N ARG A 348 -3.98 -22.21 -25.61
CA ARG A 348 -5.43 -22.43 -25.34
C ARG A 348 -6.35 -22.07 -26.51
N GLU A 349 -5.82 -21.47 -27.58
CA GLU A 349 -6.60 -21.12 -28.78
C GLU A 349 -6.49 -22.22 -29.87
N ASP A 350 -5.49 -23.09 -29.78
CA ASP A 350 -5.18 -24.17 -30.75
C ASP A 350 -5.92 -25.50 -30.44
N SER A 351 -7.22 -25.41 -30.14
CA SER A 351 -8.07 -26.59 -29.89
C SER A 351 -9.53 -26.35 -30.34
N SER A 352 -9.71 -26.23 -31.66
CA SER A 352 -11.02 -26.26 -32.34
C SER A 352 -11.05 -27.43 -33.32
N PRO A 353 -12.11 -28.26 -33.38
CA PRO A 353 -12.24 -29.30 -34.39
C PRO A 353 -12.70 -28.72 -35.74
N ASP A 354 -12.11 -29.19 -36.84
CA ASP A 354 -12.57 -28.92 -38.21
C ASP A 354 -13.88 -29.67 -38.50
N GLU A 355 -14.82 -29.00 -39.19
CA GLU A 355 -15.68 -29.57 -40.23
C GLU A 355 -15.94 -28.47 -41.29
N PRO A 356 -15.97 -28.75 -42.61
CA PRO A 356 -15.92 -27.72 -43.64
C PRO A 356 -17.25 -27.50 -44.38
N GLU A 357 -17.54 -26.26 -44.78
CA GLU A 357 -18.29 -25.99 -46.02
C GLU A 357 -17.95 -24.61 -46.61
N ASP A 358 -17.94 -24.50 -47.94
CA ASP A 358 -17.55 -23.29 -48.71
C ASP A 358 -18.63 -22.91 -49.72
N VAL A 359 -19.16 -21.70 -49.63
CA VAL A 359 -19.70 -20.96 -50.78
C VAL A 359 -19.58 -19.44 -50.58
N SER A 360 -19.10 -18.76 -51.63
CA SER A 360 -18.80 -17.32 -51.65
C SER A 360 -20.03 -16.38 -51.72
N PRO A 361 -19.90 -15.10 -51.25
CA PRO A 361 -21.04 -14.22 -51.02
C PRO A 361 -21.57 -13.50 -52.27
N ARG A 362 -22.86 -13.11 -52.24
CA ARG A 362 -23.48 -12.15 -53.18
C ARG A 362 -24.01 -10.91 -52.46
N SER A 363 -23.36 -9.78 -52.71
CA SER A 363 -23.82 -8.45 -52.27
C SER A 363 -25.16 -8.06 -52.92
N LYS A 364 -26.06 -7.46 -52.14
CA LYS A 364 -27.21 -6.69 -52.65
C LYS A 364 -26.93 -5.19 -52.46
N ARG A 365 -27.16 -4.40 -53.51
CA ARG A 365 -26.93 -2.95 -53.54
C ARG A 365 -28.25 -2.19 -53.66
N SER A 366 -28.49 -1.29 -52.71
CA SER A 366 -29.47 -0.20 -52.79
C SER A 366 -28.76 1.07 -52.31
N GLN A 367 -28.13 1.81 -53.22
CA GLN A 367 -28.72 3.02 -53.82
C GLN A 367 -28.83 4.18 -52.82
N SER A 368 -27.75 4.96 -52.73
CA SER A 368 -27.80 6.39 -52.42
C SER A 368 -27.57 7.18 -53.72
N VAL A 369 -28.17 8.37 -53.84
CA VAL A 369 -28.17 9.19 -55.06
C VAL A 369 -27.11 10.30 -54.99
N THR A 370 -26.39 10.52 -56.09
CA THR A 370 -25.61 11.74 -56.37
C THR A 370 -25.50 11.93 -57.89
N VAL A 371 -25.25 13.16 -58.34
CA VAL A 371 -25.49 13.63 -59.73
C VAL A 371 -24.24 14.37 -60.27
N GLY A 372 -24.01 14.32 -61.59
CA GLY A 372 -22.93 15.02 -62.30
C GLY A 372 -21.68 14.13 -62.54
N GLU A 373 -21.11 14.02 -63.74
CA GLU A 373 -20.41 15.05 -64.56
C GLU A 373 -19.05 15.46 -63.93
N LEU A 374 -17.87 15.45 -64.57
CA LEU A 374 -17.32 15.19 -65.94
C LEU A 374 -15.81 14.78 -65.76
N GLN A 375 -14.98 14.25 -66.68
CA GLN A 375 -15.08 13.57 -68.00
C GLN A 375 -13.67 13.00 -68.37
N LEU A 376 -13.55 12.06 -69.34
CA LEU A 376 -12.34 11.62 -70.11
C LEU A 376 -10.93 11.88 -69.51
N GLY A 377 -10.18 10.87 -69.05
CA GLY A 377 -9.25 10.06 -69.89
C GLY A 377 -7.81 10.10 -69.31
N HIS A 378 -6.79 9.31 -69.71
CA HIS A 378 -6.65 8.24 -70.71
C HIS A 378 -5.28 7.50 -70.50
N ARG A 379 -5.22 6.17 -70.73
CA ARG A 379 -4.03 5.27 -70.97
C ARG A 379 -3.31 4.50 -69.83
N ASP A 380 -3.29 3.17 -70.05
CA ASP A 380 -2.35 2.09 -69.68
C ASP A 380 -0.88 2.28 -70.18
N PRO A 381 0.12 1.38 -69.93
CA PRO A 381 0.05 0.00 -69.38
C PRO A 381 1.10 -0.45 -68.32
N SER A 382 0.85 -1.67 -67.80
CA SER A 382 1.77 -2.69 -67.20
C SER A 382 3.03 -3.03 -68.06
N PRO A 383 4.09 -3.78 -67.60
CA PRO A 383 3.95 -5.19 -67.10
C PRO A 383 5.07 -5.90 -66.23
N ARG A 384 4.64 -6.89 -65.41
CA ARG A 384 5.30 -8.21 -65.08
C ARG A 384 6.67 -8.16 -64.35
N VAL A 385 7.24 -9.20 -63.69
CA VAL A 385 7.34 -10.69 -63.81
C VAL A 385 7.45 -11.27 -62.37
N SER A 386 6.92 -12.43 -61.90
CA SER A 386 6.58 -13.79 -62.40
C SER A 386 7.64 -14.90 -62.20
N THR A 387 7.51 -15.71 -61.13
CA THR A 387 7.77 -17.19 -61.00
C THR A 387 7.66 -17.57 -59.51
N ARG A 388 7.00 -18.62 -58.98
CA ARG A 388 6.37 -19.89 -59.43
C ARG A 388 7.27 -21.14 -59.55
N ARG A 389 7.22 -21.99 -58.50
CA ARG A 389 7.19 -23.48 -58.49
C ARG A 389 6.54 -23.89 -57.15
N GLN A 390 5.50 -24.74 -57.03
CA GLN A 390 5.24 -26.10 -57.54
C GLN A 390 6.24 -27.15 -57.05
N THR A 391 5.90 -28.32 -56.50
CA THR A 391 4.71 -29.01 -55.88
C THR A 391 4.99 -30.51 -56.07
N ARG A 392 4.80 -31.36 -55.05
CA ARG A 392 4.51 -32.82 -55.09
C ARG A 392 4.88 -33.47 -53.73
N SER A 393 4.36 -34.62 -53.28
CA SER A 393 2.98 -35.14 -53.13
C SER A 393 3.01 -36.66 -52.87
N ARG A 394 2.06 -37.21 -52.09
CA ARG A 394 1.85 -38.66 -51.79
C ARG A 394 2.91 -39.27 -50.85
N LYS A 395 2.63 -40.35 -50.09
CA LYS A 395 1.46 -41.27 -50.11
C LYS A 395 1.08 -41.76 -48.68
N LYS A 396 -0.14 -42.30 -48.50
CA LYS A 396 -0.55 -43.14 -47.36
C LYS A 396 0.09 -44.54 -47.44
N ASP A 397 0.11 -45.27 -46.31
CA ASP A 397 -0.57 -46.55 -45.99
C ASP A 397 -0.23 -46.85 -44.49
N GLY A 398 -0.89 -47.68 -43.65
CA GLY A 398 -2.13 -48.46 -43.72
C GLY A 398 -2.25 -49.47 -42.53
N ASP A 399 -3.48 -49.68 -42.02
CA ASP A 399 -3.98 -50.83 -41.22
C ASP A 399 -3.80 -50.93 -39.68
N TYR A 400 -4.41 -51.98 -39.07
CA TYR A 400 -5.26 -51.93 -37.85
C TYR A 400 -5.27 -53.26 -37.04
N ILE A 401 -6.02 -53.30 -35.90
CA ILE A 401 -6.32 -54.47 -35.01
C ILE A 401 -5.13 -54.87 -34.11
N GLY A 402 -5.24 -55.21 -32.81
CA GLY A 402 -6.37 -55.44 -31.86
C GLY A 402 -6.11 -56.76 -31.08
N GLY A 403 -6.57 -57.01 -29.84
CA GLY A 403 -7.34 -56.27 -28.83
C GLY A 403 -7.53 -57.16 -27.56
N SER A 404 -8.41 -56.78 -26.61
CA SER A 404 -8.84 -57.56 -25.41
C SER A 404 -7.80 -57.81 -24.30
N ALA A 405 -8.16 -58.02 -23.02
CA ALA A 405 -9.37 -57.74 -22.22
C ALA A 405 -9.10 -58.00 -20.70
N ASP A 406 -10.11 -57.75 -19.85
CA ASP A 406 -10.29 -58.32 -18.49
C ASP A 406 -9.38 -57.83 -17.33
N SER A 407 -9.79 -57.79 -16.05
CA SER A 407 -11.09 -57.44 -15.40
C SER A 407 -10.84 -57.13 -13.90
N GLY A 408 -11.83 -56.58 -13.19
CA GLY A 408 -11.78 -56.40 -11.72
C GLY A 408 -12.76 -55.37 -11.16
N HIS A 409 -13.74 -55.83 -10.37
CA HIS A 409 -14.67 -54.99 -9.58
C HIS A 409 -14.20 -54.88 -8.12
N ASP A 410 -14.52 -53.77 -7.45
CA ASP A 410 -15.36 -53.79 -6.24
C ASP A 410 -15.79 -52.37 -5.80
N GLU A 411 -16.68 -52.27 -4.81
CA GLU A 411 -17.31 -51.03 -4.30
C GLU A 411 -17.24 -50.98 -2.73
N GLN A 412 -17.81 -50.04 -1.94
CA GLN A 412 -18.80 -48.98 -2.16
C GLN A 412 -18.76 -47.93 -0.99
N VAL A 413 -19.44 -46.79 -1.18
CA VAL A 413 -19.94 -45.82 -0.16
C VAL A 413 -18.99 -44.78 0.50
N ASP A 414 -19.46 -43.54 0.40
CA ASP A 414 -19.14 -42.22 0.98
C ASP A 414 -18.50 -42.05 2.39
N GLY A 415 -17.91 -40.85 2.59
CA GLY A 415 -18.03 -40.13 3.87
C GLY A 415 -16.93 -39.12 4.27
N ASP A 416 -16.76 -37.96 3.60
CA ASP A 416 -15.81 -36.91 4.03
C ASP A 416 -16.30 -35.48 3.69
N PRO A 417 -16.24 -34.47 4.60
CA PRO A 417 -16.73 -33.12 4.36
C PRO A 417 -15.77 -32.24 3.55
N LYS A 418 -16.31 -31.24 2.83
CA LYS A 418 -15.59 -30.43 1.85
C LYS A 418 -14.52 -29.49 2.45
N ARG A 419 -13.32 -30.00 2.68
CA ARG A 419 -12.12 -29.18 2.89
C ARG A 419 -11.64 -28.59 1.57
N ALA A 420 -11.65 -27.25 1.45
CA ALA A 420 -11.18 -26.56 0.25
C ALA A 420 -9.68 -26.87 -0.01
N ARG A 421 -9.37 -27.44 -1.17
CA ARG A 421 -7.97 -27.72 -1.58
C ARG A 421 -7.35 -26.50 -2.27
N ILE A 422 -6.24 -26.03 -1.72
CA ILE A 422 -5.34 -25.09 -2.40
C ILE A 422 -4.81 -25.75 -3.69
N PRO A 423 -4.76 -25.05 -4.84
CA PRO A 423 -4.21 -25.63 -6.07
C PRO A 423 -2.72 -25.94 -5.92
N ALA A 424 -2.34 -27.22 -6.04
CA ALA A 424 -0.94 -27.62 -6.10
C ALA A 424 -0.33 -27.18 -7.45
N LEU A 425 0.87 -26.59 -7.39
CA LEU A 425 1.65 -26.26 -8.59
C LEU A 425 2.25 -27.54 -9.22
N PRO A 426 2.39 -27.62 -10.55
CA PRO A 426 2.80 -28.85 -11.23
C PRO A 426 4.27 -29.20 -10.97
N GLU A 427 4.50 -30.40 -10.47
CA GLU A 427 5.84 -30.95 -10.22
C GLU A 427 6.49 -31.45 -11.52
N ASN A 428 7.28 -30.60 -12.19
CA ASN A 428 8.49 -31.03 -12.94
C ASN A 428 9.32 -29.85 -13.49
N ILE A 429 10.27 -29.34 -12.70
CA ILE A 429 11.52 -28.74 -13.22
C ILE A 429 12.65 -29.10 -12.24
N GLN A 430 13.48 -30.07 -12.60
CA GLN A 430 14.84 -30.21 -12.04
C GLN A 430 15.85 -29.59 -13.01
N ALA A 431 16.98 -29.13 -12.46
CA ALA A 431 18.13 -28.56 -13.16
C ALA A 431 17.83 -27.30 -14.03
N ASP A 432 17.60 -26.17 -13.36
CA ASP A 432 18.19 -24.90 -13.80
C ASP A 432 18.59 -24.05 -12.58
N GLY A 433 19.42 -23.02 -12.79
CA GLY A 433 20.19 -22.32 -11.75
C GLY A 433 19.40 -21.81 -10.53
N LEU A 434 20.11 -21.74 -9.39
CA LEU A 434 19.62 -21.41 -8.04
C LEU A 434 18.57 -20.29 -8.00
N ARG A 435 17.28 -20.64 -8.12
CA ARG A 435 16.18 -19.68 -8.17
C ARG A 435 15.99 -19.02 -6.81
N SER A 436 16.43 -17.76 -6.70
CA SER A 436 16.06 -16.87 -5.60
C SER A 436 14.54 -16.80 -5.45
N PHE A 437 14.05 -16.83 -4.22
CA PHE A 437 12.63 -16.65 -3.95
C PHE A 437 12.16 -15.24 -4.36
N PRO A 438 10.88 -15.03 -4.75
CA PRO A 438 10.44 -13.78 -5.39
C PRO A 438 10.64 -12.50 -4.56
N LEU A 439 10.66 -12.61 -3.22
CA LEU A 439 10.85 -11.47 -2.30
C LEU A 439 12.21 -11.52 -1.58
N THR A 440 13.20 -12.25 -2.12
CA THR A 440 14.57 -12.31 -1.57
C THR A 440 15.17 -10.91 -1.43
N GLY A 441 15.61 -10.55 -0.22
CA GLY A 441 16.20 -9.24 0.08
C GLY A 441 15.19 -8.17 0.53
N LEU A 442 13.88 -8.45 0.51
CA LEU A 442 12.86 -7.58 1.07
C LEU A 442 12.72 -7.82 2.59
N SER A 443 12.81 -6.76 3.39
CA SER A 443 12.47 -6.81 4.82
C SER A 443 11.00 -6.44 5.06
N VAL A 444 10.29 -7.21 5.89
CA VAL A 444 8.91 -6.93 6.30
C VAL A 444 8.88 -6.71 7.81
N TYR A 445 8.69 -5.45 8.19
CA TYR A 445 8.56 -5.02 9.58
C TYR A 445 7.07 -5.02 9.96
N ILE A 446 6.74 -5.80 10.99
CA ILE A 446 5.36 -5.95 11.46
C ILE A 446 5.07 -4.88 12.50
N ILE A 447 4.09 -4.01 12.21
CA ILE A 447 3.65 -2.93 13.10
C ILE A 447 2.19 -3.13 13.51
N HIS A 448 1.65 -2.18 14.29
CA HIS A 448 0.26 -2.09 14.73
C HIS A 448 -0.26 -3.35 15.49
N ILE A 449 0.63 -4.17 16.04
CA ILE A 449 0.25 -5.36 16.83
C ILE A 449 -0.60 -4.93 18.03
N LYS A 450 -1.72 -5.61 18.27
CA LYS A 450 -2.60 -5.33 19.41
C LYS A 450 -2.07 -6.03 20.67
N ASP A 451 -1.93 -5.30 21.78
CA ASP A 451 -1.53 -5.85 23.07
C ASP A 451 -2.66 -6.68 23.69
N GLY A 452 -2.41 -7.96 24.00
CA GLY A 452 -3.41 -8.84 24.62
C GLY A 452 -3.72 -8.53 26.09
N LEU A 453 -2.83 -7.79 26.78
CA LEU A 453 -2.91 -7.45 28.21
C LEU A 453 -3.07 -8.65 29.18
N THR A 454 -2.72 -9.86 28.74
CA THR A 454 -2.70 -11.11 29.53
C THR A 454 -1.29 -11.57 29.87
N ASP A 455 -1.15 -12.40 30.91
CA ASP A 455 0.08 -13.17 31.14
C ASP A 455 0.36 -14.10 29.95
N GLY A 456 1.64 -14.23 29.57
CA GLY A 456 2.08 -15.09 28.46
C GLY A 456 3.25 -14.49 27.67
N PRO A 457 3.62 -15.11 26.53
CA PRO A 457 4.51 -14.48 25.56
C PRO A 457 3.83 -13.26 24.90
N PRO A 458 4.57 -12.22 24.50
CA PRO A 458 4.06 -11.12 23.69
C PRO A 458 3.32 -11.63 22.43
N PRO A 459 2.16 -11.05 22.04
CA PRO A 459 1.42 -11.47 20.84
C PRO A 459 2.29 -11.47 19.57
N GLY A 460 3.22 -10.52 19.47
CA GLY A 460 4.16 -10.41 18.36
C GLY A 460 5.05 -11.63 18.17
N ASP A 461 5.44 -12.34 19.23
CA ASP A 461 6.31 -13.53 19.11
C ASP A 461 5.58 -14.68 18.40
N GLN A 462 4.29 -14.87 18.72
CA GLN A 462 3.43 -15.86 18.07
C GLN A 462 3.17 -15.48 16.60
N ILE A 463 2.87 -14.20 16.34
CA ILE A 463 2.66 -13.65 14.99
C ILE A 463 3.92 -13.84 14.13
N LEU A 464 5.10 -13.54 14.68
CA LEU A 464 6.40 -13.70 14.02
C LEU A 464 6.71 -15.17 13.72
N LEU A 465 6.41 -16.08 14.65
CA LEU A 465 6.57 -17.53 14.46
C LEU A 465 5.67 -18.06 13.33
N GLU A 466 4.40 -17.65 13.33
CA GLU A 466 3.42 -18.01 12.31
C GLU A 466 3.80 -17.48 10.93
N LEU A 467 4.17 -16.19 10.83
CA LEU A 467 4.62 -15.56 9.58
C LEU A 467 5.88 -16.23 9.00
N ARG A 468 6.88 -16.54 9.84
CA ARG A 468 8.12 -17.21 9.38
C ARG A 468 7.82 -18.60 8.83
N LYS A 469 7.07 -19.41 9.58
CA LYS A 469 6.66 -20.77 9.19
C LYS A 469 5.85 -20.77 7.88
N GLN A 470 4.91 -19.84 7.74
CA GLN A 470 4.06 -19.76 6.56
C GLN A 470 4.78 -19.15 5.35
N GLY A 471 5.66 -18.16 5.55
CA GLY A 471 6.46 -17.54 4.49
C GLY A 471 7.55 -18.46 3.93
N GLU A 472 8.08 -19.38 4.75
CA GLU A 472 8.93 -20.48 4.30
C GLU A 472 8.11 -21.47 3.44
N ALA A 473 6.96 -21.93 3.92
CA ALA A 473 6.07 -22.84 3.19
C ALA A 473 5.57 -22.24 1.86
N ALA A 474 5.25 -20.95 1.84
CA ALA A 474 4.88 -20.19 0.63
C ALA A 474 6.09 -19.78 -0.23
N ARG A 475 7.32 -20.09 0.20
CA ARG A 475 8.59 -19.83 -0.53
C ARG A 475 8.76 -18.35 -0.94
N LEU A 476 8.40 -17.44 -0.05
CA LEU A 476 8.45 -15.98 -0.29
C LEU A 476 9.88 -15.43 -0.27
N GLY A 477 10.66 -15.81 0.74
CA GLY A 477 12.07 -15.40 0.93
C GLY A 477 12.30 -13.96 1.41
N CYS A 478 11.25 -13.23 1.77
CA CYS A 478 11.38 -12.01 2.56
C CYS A 478 11.73 -12.32 4.03
N GLU A 479 12.29 -11.35 4.74
CA GLU A 479 12.63 -11.48 6.16
C GLU A 479 11.60 -10.76 7.05
N PHE A 480 10.96 -11.49 7.98
CA PHE A 480 10.02 -10.92 8.95
C PHE A 480 10.74 -10.46 10.23
N ARG A 481 10.45 -9.23 10.66
CA ARG A 481 10.99 -8.59 11.87
C ARG A 481 9.91 -7.91 12.70
N LEU A 482 10.07 -7.92 14.02
CA LEU A 482 9.33 -7.07 14.96
C LEU A 482 10.21 -5.84 15.27
N PRO A 483 9.69 -4.61 15.14
CA PRO A 483 10.40 -3.38 15.49
C PRO A 483 10.18 -3.01 16.97
N ASP A 484 11.26 -2.73 17.69
CA ASP A 484 11.18 -2.39 19.13
C ASP A 484 10.83 -0.90 19.37
N PRO A 485 10.08 -0.55 20.43
CA PRO A 485 9.87 0.86 20.81
C PRO A 485 11.21 1.55 21.14
N ALA A 486 11.45 2.71 20.53
CA ALA A 486 12.73 3.44 20.52
C ALA A 486 13.89 2.74 19.75
N GLU A 487 13.61 1.78 18.88
CA GLU A 487 14.59 1.27 17.91
C GLU A 487 14.92 2.32 16.83
N GLY A 488 16.17 2.29 16.34
CA GLY A 488 16.61 3.02 15.15
C GLY A 488 17.03 2.04 14.05
N ILE A 489 16.11 1.75 13.15
CA ILE A 489 16.26 0.81 12.03
C ILE A 489 17.00 1.50 10.87
N TRP A 490 17.93 0.79 10.22
CA TRP A 490 18.71 1.28 9.08
C TRP A 490 18.50 0.35 7.86
N ILE A 491 18.12 0.91 6.71
CA ILE A 491 17.64 0.18 5.51
C ILE A 491 18.33 0.69 4.24
#